data_AF-A0AAN3ABD6-F1
#
_entry.id   AF-A0AAN3ABD6-F1
#
_cell.length_a   1.000
_cell.length_b   1.000
_cell.length_c   1.000
_cell.angle_alpha   90.00
_cell.angle_beta   90.00
_cell.angle_gamma   90.00
#
_symmetry.space_group_name_H-M   'P 1'
#
loop_
_entity.id
_entity.type
_entity.pdbx_description
1 polymer ?
#
loop_
_entity_poly.entity_id
_entity_poly.type
_entity_poly.pdbx_seq_one_letter_code
_entity_poly.pdbx_strand_id
1 'polypeptide(L)'
;MFDLATRDIKFISGVGPQKAAVLNKELEIYSLHDLIYYFPYKYIDRSRIYYIHEIDGNMPYIQLKGEILGFETIGEGRQRRLTAHFSDGTGVVDLVWFQGIKYILGKYKLHEEYIIFGKPTVFNGRINVAHPDVDKPDDLKLSSVGLQPYYSTTEKMKRSFLNSHAIEKMMATVIQQIQEPLPETLSPKLLTEHHLMPLTEALWNIHFPTNPDVLRRAQYRLKFEELFYVQLNILRYAKDRQKRYRGYIFEKVGDVFNTFYTKNLPFQLTGAQKRVLKEIRNDVGSGRQMNRLLQGDVGSGKTLVALMSMLLALDNGYQACMMAPTEILANQHYETIKELLFGMDIRVELLTGSIKGKGEKTILTGLLTGVCEDINRHTCRY
;
A
#
# COMPACT_ATOMS: atom_id res chain seq x y z
N MET A 1 -1.94 -29.44 13.89
CA MET A 1 -2.08 -28.12 13.24
C MET A 1 -1.19 -27.13 13.95
N PHE A 2 -0.10 -26.72 13.30
CA PHE A 2 0.87 -25.76 13.83
C PHE A 2 0.22 -24.36 13.82
N ASP A 3 -0.26 -23.90 14.98
CA ASP A 3 -0.94 -22.61 15.07
C ASP A 3 0.08 -21.46 15.08
N LEU A 4 0.28 -20.87 13.90
CA LEU A 4 1.17 -19.73 13.69
C LEU A 4 0.65 -18.44 14.32
N ALA A 5 -0.67 -18.30 14.49
CA ALA A 5 -1.29 -17.05 14.91
C ALA A 5 -1.18 -16.83 16.43
N THR A 6 -1.22 -17.89 17.22
CA THR A 6 -1.18 -17.80 18.69
C THR A 6 0.21 -17.96 19.28
N ARG A 7 1.19 -18.44 18.49
CA ARG A 7 2.54 -18.69 18.99
C ARG A 7 3.36 -17.41 19.01
N ASP A 8 3.66 -16.97 20.23
CA ASP A 8 4.45 -15.77 20.52
C ASP A 8 5.87 -15.87 19.92
N ILE A 9 6.32 -14.76 19.34
CA ILE A 9 7.63 -14.61 18.68
C ILE A 9 8.82 -14.98 19.59
N LYS A 10 8.67 -14.85 20.92
CA LYS A 10 9.70 -15.19 21.91
C LYS A 10 10.07 -16.68 21.96
N PHE A 11 9.25 -17.55 21.36
CA PHE A 11 9.51 -18.98 21.32
C PHE A 11 10.35 -19.42 20.12
N ILE A 12 10.77 -18.49 19.25
CA ILE A 12 11.78 -18.76 18.22
C ILE A 12 13.15 -18.86 18.89
N SER A 13 13.90 -19.91 18.55
CA SER A 13 15.29 -20.07 19.00
C SER A 13 16.13 -18.84 18.60
N GLY A 14 16.76 -18.20 19.58
CA GLY A 14 17.55 -16.97 19.37
C GLY A 14 16.78 -15.66 19.50
N VAL A 15 15.44 -15.71 19.68
CA VAL A 15 14.59 -14.56 20.01
C VAL A 15 14.27 -14.57 21.51
N GLY A 16 15.16 -13.98 22.31
CA GLY A 16 14.89 -13.78 23.74
C GLY A 16 13.86 -12.66 24.01
N PRO A 17 13.41 -12.48 25.26
CA PRO A 17 12.41 -11.48 25.64
C PRO A 17 12.76 -10.04 25.21
N GLN A 18 14.06 -9.69 25.27
CA GLN A 18 14.54 -8.37 24.87
C GLN A 18 14.39 -8.14 23.35
N LYS A 19 14.72 -9.14 22.52
CA LYS A 19 14.58 -9.04 21.06
C LYS A 19 13.10 -9.03 20.66
N ALA A 20 12.28 -9.86 21.31
CA ALA A 20 10.83 -9.83 21.12
C ALA A 20 10.25 -8.44 21.42
N ALA A 21 10.62 -7.83 22.55
CA ALA A 21 10.14 -6.48 22.89
C ALA A 21 10.52 -5.41 21.85
N VAL A 22 11.69 -5.55 21.21
CA VAL A 22 12.10 -4.65 20.11
C VAL A 22 11.30 -4.93 18.84
N LEU A 23 11.10 -6.19 18.45
CA LEU A 23 10.28 -6.56 17.28
C LEU A 23 8.84 -6.06 17.44
N ASN A 24 8.23 -6.29 18.60
CA ASN A 24 6.87 -5.82 18.92
C ASN A 24 6.74 -4.30 18.79
N LYS A 25 7.72 -3.55 19.30
CA LYS A 25 7.65 -2.08 19.35
C LYS A 25 7.99 -1.41 18.02
N GLU A 26 8.89 -1.99 17.23
CA GLU A 26 9.40 -1.36 16.01
C GLU A 26 8.66 -1.84 14.75
N LEU A 27 8.19 -3.09 14.73
CA LEU A 27 7.59 -3.72 13.54
C LEU A 27 6.19 -4.29 13.80
N GLU A 28 5.66 -4.20 15.03
CA GLU A 28 4.36 -4.78 15.41
C GLU A 28 4.27 -6.30 15.16
N ILE A 29 5.42 -6.99 15.23
CA ILE A 29 5.51 -8.45 15.05
C ILE A 29 5.38 -9.13 16.41
N TYR A 30 4.24 -9.77 16.69
CA TYR A 30 3.98 -10.44 17.98
C TYR A 30 3.97 -11.97 17.87
N SER A 31 3.65 -12.50 16.69
CA SER A 31 3.47 -13.93 16.45
C SER A 31 4.35 -14.47 15.32
N LEU A 32 4.40 -15.80 15.18
CA LEU A 32 5.03 -16.43 14.01
C LEU A 32 4.32 -16.06 12.70
N HIS A 33 3.01 -15.89 12.74
CA HIS A 33 2.23 -15.41 11.61
C HIS A 33 2.72 -14.02 11.17
N ASP A 34 2.83 -13.06 12.09
CA ASP A 34 3.30 -11.71 11.77
C ASP A 34 4.70 -11.72 11.17
N LEU A 35 5.59 -12.60 11.68
CA LEU A 35 6.93 -12.75 11.14
C LEU A 35 6.90 -13.29 9.70
N ILE A 36 6.13 -14.34 9.41
CA ILE A 36 6.02 -14.90 8.04
C ILE A 36 5.40 -13.91 7.05
N TYR A 37 4.52 -13.02 7.49
CA TYR A 37 3.98 -11.98 6.62
C TYR A 37 4.87 -10.71 6.57
N TYR A 38 6.03 -10.72 7.24
CA TYR A 38 7.02 -9.67 7.16
C TYR A 38 7.94 -9.86 5.95
N PHE A 39 7.48 -9.42 4.77
CA PHE A 39 8.15 -9.72 3.52
C PHE A 39 9.45 -8.94 3.28
N PRO A 40 10.43 -9.53 2.56
CA PRO A 40 11.64 -8.83 2.13
C PRO A 40 11.33 -7.70 1.15
N TYR A 41 12.05 -6.57 1.25
CA TYR A 41 11.92 -5.44 0.33
C TYR A 41 12.84 -5.56 -0.90
N LYS A 42 13.88 -6.39 -0.81
CA LYS A 42 14.87 -6.60 -1.88
C LYS A 42 15.40 -8.03 -1.82
N TYR A 43 15.82 -8.54 -2.96
CA TYR A 43 16.56 -9.79 -3.08
C TYR A 43 17.91 -9.49 -3.73
N ILE A 44 18.98 -10.10 -3.23
CA ILE A 44 20.30 -9.99 -3.86
C ILE A 44 20.80 -11.37 -4.23
N ASP A 45 21.20 -11.50 -5.48
CA ASP A 45 21.83 -12.71 -5.98
C ASP A 45 23.24 -12.86 -5.39
N ARG A 46 23.41 -13.93 -4.60
CA ARG A 46 24.68 -14.35 -3.99
C ARG A 46 25.11 -15.73 -4.52
N SER A 47 24.75 -16.05 -5.77
CA SER A 47 25.11 -17.34 -6.38
C SER A 47 26.50 -17.33 -7.02
N ARG A 48 27.00 -16.17 -7.46
CA ARG A 48 28.29 -16.04 -8.16
C ARG A 48 29.34 -15.36 -7.28
N ILE A 49 30.42 -16.10 -7.04
CA ILE A 49 31.68 -15.56 -6.53
C ILE A 49 32.50 -15.10 -7.74
N TYR A 50 32.95 -13.85 -7.70
CA TYR A 50 33.80 -13.23 -8.72
C TYR A 50 35.26 -13.27 -8.27
N TYR A 51 36.17 -13.25 -9.23
CA TYR A 51 37.58 -12.95 -8.98
C TYR A 51 37.83 -11.43 -9.04
N ILE A 52 38.84 -10.95 -8.33
CA ILE A 52 39.20 -9.53 -8.25
C ILE A 52 39.62 -8.97 -9.62
N HIS A 53 40.16 -9.79 -10.52
CA HIS A 53 40.49 -9.34 -11.87
C HIS A 53 39.28 -9.20 -12.80
N GLU A 54 38.11 -9.75 -12.43
CA GLU A 54 36.88 -9.68 -13.23
C GLU A 54 36.01 -8.45 -12.90
N ILE A 55 36.34 -7.72 -11.84
CA ILE A 55 35.46 -6.69 -11.28
C ILE A 55 35.80 -5.29 -11.79
N ASP A 56 34.75 -4.50 -11.95
CA ASP A 56 34.84 -3.07 -12.24
C ASP A 56 34.03 -2.25 -11.21
N GLY A 57 34.20 -0.92 -11.20
CA GLY A 57 33.50 -0.05 -10.24
C GLY A 57 32.05 0.28 -10.56
N ASN A 58 31.51 -0.20 -11.68
CA ASN A 58 30.11 -0.03 -12.09
C ASN A 58 29.28 -1.31 -11.91
N MET A 59 29.91 -2.42 -11.52
CA MET A 59 29.21 -3.65 -11.20
C MET A 59 28.20 -3.46 -10.06
N PRO A 60 27.14 -4.29 -10.04
CA PRO A 60 26.21 -4.36 -8.91
C PRO A 60 26.91 -4.91 -7.65
N TYR A 61 26.15 -5.32 -6.64
CA TYR A 61 26.71 -6.03 -5.50
C TYR A 61 27.33 -7.36 -5.97
N ILE A 62 28.55 -7.65 -5.53
CA ILE A 62 29.32 -8.83 -5.89
C ILE A 62 29.71 -9.61 -4.63
N GLN A 63 30.06 -10.89 -4.82
CA GLN A 63 30.78 -11.67 -3.81
C GLN A 63 32.22 -11.92 -4.25
N LEU A 64 33.16 -11.78 -3.32
CA LEU A 64 34.56 -12.11 -3.49
C LEU A 64 34.97 -13.11 -2.41
N LYS A 65 35.88 -14.02 -2.75
CA LYS A 65 36.44 -15.01 -1.82
C LYS A 65 37.95 -14.86 -1.78
N GLY A 66 38.53 -14.82 -0.59
CA GLY A 66 39.95 -14.50 -0.42
C GLY A 66 40.30 -14.26 1.04
N GLU A 67 41.44 -13.62 1.29
CA GLU A 67 41.96 -13.36 2.63
C GLU A 67 42.28 -11.89 2.87
N ILE A 68 42.27 -11.49 4.13
CA ILE A 68 42.71 -10.15 4.55
C ILE A 68 44.22 -10.18 4.81
N LEU A 69 44.97 -9.41 4.03
CA LEU A 69 46.43 -9.32 4.11
C LEU A 69 46.91 -8.36 5.19
N GLY A 70 46.15 -7.29 5.45
CA GLY A 70 46.56 -6.23 6.36
C GLY A 70 45.46 -5.23 6.67
N PHE A 71 45.62 -4.52 7.77
CA PHE A 71 44.77 -3.40 8.16
C PHE A 71 45.58 -2.10 8.23
N GLU A 72 45.05 -1.03 7.67
CA GLU A 72 45.58 0.31 7.74
C GLU A 72 44.51 1.26 8.28
N THR A 73 44.86 2.08 9.28
CA THR A 73 43.98 3.15 9.76
C THR A 73 44.42 4.47 9.14
N ILE A 74 43.53 5.12 8.39
CA ILE A 74 43.83 6.36 7.67
C ILE A 74 42.99 7.50 8.27
N GLY A 75 43.62 8.65 8.51
CA GLY A 75 42.99 9.88 9.00
C GLY A 75 42.89 9.99 10.52
N GLU A 76 42.57 11.19 11.01
CA GLU A 76 42.44 11.52 12.44
C GLU A 76 41.03 12.01 12.81
N GLY A 77 40.66 11.83 14.09
CA GLY A 77 39.38 12.30 14.62
C GLY A 77 38.16 11.77 13.86
N ARG A 78 37.32 12.68 13.34
CA ARG A 78 36.06 12.36 12.64
C ARG A 78 36.26 11.84 11.21
N GLN A 79 37.45 11.99 10.62
CA GLN A 79 37.79 11.45 9.30
C GLN A 79 38.52 10.10 9.36
N ARG A 80 38.58 9.49 10.55
CA ARG A 80 39.24 8.19 10.73
C ARG A 80 38.46 7.08 10.03
N ARG A 81 39.14 6.33 9.15
CA ARG A 81 38.62 5.12 8.49
C ARG A 81 39.59 3.96 8.66
N LEU A 82 39.04 2.75 8.70
CA LEU A 82 39.80 1.52 8.64
C LEU A 82 39.74 0.98 7.21
N THR A 83 40.89 0.69 6.64
CA THR A 83 41.05 0.03 5.35
C THR A 83 41.66 -1.35 5.58
N ALA A 84 41.07 -2.41 5.04
CA ALA A 84 41.68 -3.72 5.02
C ALA A 84 42.02 -4.11 3.58
N HIS A 85 43.24 -4.59 3.34
CA HIS A 85 43.64 -5.05 2.02
C HIS A 85 43.23 -6.51 1.87
N PHE A 86 42.32 -6.78 0.94
CA PHE A 86 41.78 -8.10 0.67
C PHE A 86 42.29 -8.63 -0.66
N SER A 87 42.72 -9.89 -0.69
CA SER A 87 43.27 -10.53 -1.89
C SER A 87 42.67 -11.90 -2.11
N ASP A 88 42.38 -12.23 -3.36
CA ASP A 88 41.99 -13.56 -3.82
C ASP A 88 43.16 -14.30 -4.50
N GLY A 89 44.37 -13.72 -4.44
CA GLY A 89 45.57 -14.19 -5.14
C GLY A 89 45.72 -13.64 -6.56
N THR A 90 44.69 -13.05 -7.16
CA THR A 90 44.73 -12.44 -8.51
C THR A 90 44.84 -10.92 -8.49
N GLY A 91 44.38 -10.28 -7.41
CA GLY A 91 44.49 -8.84 -7.22
C GLY A 91 44.22 -8.41 -5.77
N VAL A 92 44.17 -7.10 -5.53
CA VAL A 92 43.89 -6.53 -4.20
C VAL A 92 42.73 -5.54 -4.28
N VAL A 93 41.80 -5.66 -3.34
CA VAL A 93 40.66 -4.75 -3.12
C VAL A 93 40.74 -4.17 -1.72
N ASP A 94 40.43 -2.88 -1.60
CA ASP A 94 40.40 -2.19 -0.31
C ASP A 94 39.00 -2.28 0.32
N LEU A 95 38.88 -2.90 1.49
CA LEU A 95 37.64 -2.93 2.27
C LEU A 95 37.63 -1.76 3.26
N VAL A 96 36.63 -0.88 3.20
CA VAL A 96 36.66 0.40 3.94
C VAL A 96 35.51 0.48 4.95
N TRP A 97 35.83 0.77 6.21
CA TRP A 97 34.86 1.05 7.27
C TRP A 97 35.06 2.44 7.87
N PHE A 98 34.01 3.25 7.88
CA PHE A 98 34.01 4.58 8.52
C PHE A 98 33.57 4.55 9.98
N GLN A 99 33.03 3.42 10.46
CA GLN A 99 32.50 3.25 11.81
C GLN A 99 32.81 1.84 12.33
N GLY A 100 32.82 1.66 13.66
CA GLY A 100 32.98 0.33 14.26
C GLY A 100 34.41 -0.24 14.22
N ILE A 101 35.43 0.59 13.97
CA ILE A 101 36.83 0.18 13.74
C ILE A 101 37.35 -0.84 14.79
N LYS A 102 37.13 -0.58 16.09
CA LYS A 102 37.58 -1.50 17.17
C LYS A 102 36.94 -2.88 17.08
N TYR A 103 35.66 -2.97 16.70
CA TYR A 103 34.96 -4.24 16.55
C TYR A 103 35.48 -5.03 15.36
N ILE A 104 35.71 -4.35 14.23
CA ILE A 104 36.23 -4.97 13.00
C ILE A 104 37.62 -5.56 13.22
N LEU A 105 38.54 -4.82 13.86
CA LEU A 105 39.89 -5.29 14.18
C LEU A 105 39.90 -6.49 15.15
N GLY A 106 38.92 -6.58 16.04
CA GLY A 106 38.80 -7.73 16.95
C GLY A 106 38.11 -8.95 16.32
N LYS A 107 37.23 -8.73 15.34
CA LYS A 107 36.42 -9.79 14.72
C LYS A 107 37.17 -10.54 13.62
N TYR A 108 37.90 -9.83 12.76
CA TYR A 108 38.56 -10.43 11.60
C TYR A 108 40.06 -10.51 11.79
N LYS A 109 40.64 -11.65 11.41
CA LYS A 109 42.07 -11.94 11.54
C LYS A 109 42.76 -11.89 10.17
N LEU A 110 44.06 -11.63 10.21
CA LEU A 110 44.90 -11.67 9.02
C LEU A 110 45.09 -13.11 8.53
N HIS A 111 45.18 -13.29 7.22
CA HIS A 111 45.39 -14.59 6.55
C HIS A 111 44.37 -15.68 6.91
N GLU A 112 43.15 -15.25 7.28
CA GLU A 112 41.99 -16.14 7.32
C GLU A 112 41.16 -15.92 6.05
N GLU A 113 40.55 -16.99 5.56
CA GLU A 113 39.65 -16.97 4.40
C GLU A 113 38.30 -16.35 4.79
N TYR A 114 37.84 -15.40 3.99
CA TYR A 114 36.57 -14.70 4.14
C TYR A 114 35.85 -14.58 2.80
N ILE A 115 34.53 -14.43 2.89
CA ILE A 115 33.69 -14.05 1.76
C ILE A 115 33.16 -12.65 2.01
N ILE A 116 33.46 -11.78 1.05
CA ILE A 116 33.12 -10.36 1.08
C ILE A 116 31.92 -10.17 0.17
N PHE A 117 30.91 -9.49 0.67
CA PHE A 117 29.77 -9.05 -0.12
C PHE A 117 29.63 -7.54 -0.04
N GLY A 118 29.57 -6.89 -1.20
CA GLY A 118 29.39 -5.45 -1.26
C GLY A 118 29.44 -4.92 -2.68
N LYS A 119 29.25 -3.61 -2.80
CA LYS A 119 29.31 -2.93 -4.10
C LYS A 119 30.75 -2.42 -4.34
N PRO A 120 31.40 -2.82 -5.44
CA PRO A 120 32.71 -2.31 -5.80
C PRO A 120 32.58 -0.86 -6.28
N THR A 121 33.53 -0.02 -5.90
CA THR A 121 33.63 1.37 -6.36
C THR A 121 35.10 1.70 -6.62
N VAL A 122 35.39 2.62 -7.55
CA VAL A 122 36.76 3.08 -7.79
C VAL A 122 37.02 4.35 -7.00
N PHE A 123 38.08 4.36 -6.18
CA PHE A 123 38.57 5.55 -5.49
C PHE A 123 40.09 5.60 -5.64
N ASN A 124 40.63 6.74 -6.09
CA ASN A 124 42.07 6.92 -6.37
C ASN A 124 42.69 5.81 -7.23
N GLY A 125 41.95 5.32 -8.23
CA GLY A 125 42.42 4.27 -9.14
C GLY A 125 42.47 2.86 -8.53
N ARG A 126 42.02 2.67 -7.28
CA ARG A 126 41.87 1.36 -6.64
C ARG A 126 40.40 1.01 -6.45
N ILE A 127 40.09 -0.28 -6.60
CA ILE A 127 38.77 -0.79 -6.27
C ILE A 127 38.66 -0.90 -4.76
N ASN A 128 37.60 -0.35 -4.21
CA ASN A 128 37.26 -0.45 -2.82
C ASN A 128 35.78 -0.81 -2.63
N VAL A 129 35.50 -1.47 -1.51
CA VAL A 129 34.15 -1.83 -1.08
C VAL A 129 33.91 -1.19 0.28
N ALA A 130 32.97 -0.24 0.32
CA ALA A 130 32.61 0.46 1.56
C ALA A 130 31.60 -0.35 2.37
N HIS A 131 31.87 -0.52 3.67
CA HIS A 131 31.04 -1.27 4.62
C HIS A 131 30.57 -2.64 4.09
N PRO A 132 31.49 -3.52 3.65
CA PRO A 132 31.11 -4.85 3.17
C PRO A 132 30.55 -5.71 4.31
N ASP A 133 29.65 -6.62 3.93
CA ASP A 133 29.32 -7.78 4.73
C ASP A 133 30.47 -8.79 4.59
N VAL A 134 30.97 -9.30 5.72
CA VAL A 134 32.12 -10.22 5.76
C VAL A 134 31.73 -11.44 6.57
N ASP A 135 31.65 -12.57 5.87
CA ASP A 135 31.24 -13.86 6.39
C ASP A 135 32.41 -14.86 6.32
N LYS A 136 32.44 -15.83 7.23
CA LYS A 136 33.39 -16.96 7.13
C LYS A 136 32.86 -17.98 6.13
N PRO A 137 33.72 -18.71 5.39
CA PRO A 137 33.29 -19.77 4.47
C PRO A 137 32.38 -20.82 5.12
N ASP A 138 32.57 -21.11 6.41
CA ASP A 138 31.74 -22.07 7.16
C ASP A 138 30.30 -21.56 7.41
N ASP A 139 30.10 -20.24 7.52
CA ASP A 139 28.79 -19.63 7.75
C ASP A 139 27.90 -19.65 6.49
N LEU A 140 28.49 -19.84 5.30
CA LEU A 140 27.77 -19.87 4.02
C LEU A 140 26.97 -21.15 3.78
N LYS A 141 27.17 -22.21 4.55
CA LYS A 141 26.39 -23.46 4.36
C LYS A 141 24.88 -23.26 4.55
N LEU A 142 24.46 -22.16 5.19
CA LEU A 142 23.05 -21.80 5.40
C LEU A 142 22.47 -20.85 4.32
N SER A 143 23.30 -20.19 3.52
CA SER A 143 22.90 -19.04 2.68
C SER A 143 23.33 -19.16 1.20
N SER A 144 23.82 -20.32 0.77
CA SER A 144 24.60 -20.50 -0.47
C SER A 144 23.84 -20.91 -1.73
N VAL A 145 22.50 -20.93 -1.75
CA VAL A 145 21.78 -21.26 -2.99
C VAL A 145 20.64 -20.28 -3.23
N GLY A 146 20.92 -19.26 -4.04
CA GLY A 146 19.91 -18.42 -4.68
C GLY A 146 19.91 -16.96 -4.24
N LEU A 147 18.70 -16.42 -4.15
CA LEU A 147 18.43 -15.01 -3.96
C LEU A 147 18.27 -14.72 -2.46
N GLN A 148 19.21 -13.98 -1.87
CA GLN A 148 19.14 -13.64 -0.46
C GLN A 148 18.12 -12.53 -0.18
N PRO A 149 17.16 -12.73 0.74
CA PRO A 149 16.19 -11.71 1.13
C PRO A 149 16.81 -10.61 1.99
N TYR A 150 16.40 -9.37 1.75
CA TYR A 150 16.69 -8.21 2.59
C TYR A 150 15.43 -7.66 3.23
N TYR A 151 15.46 -7.53 4.54
CA TYR A 151 14.35 -7.08 5.38
C TYR A 151 14.58 -5.65 5.88
N SER A 152 13.50 -4.88 5.97
CA SER A 152 13.55 -3.54 6.54
C SER A 152 13.90 -3.64 8.03
N THR A 153 14.78 -2.76 8.51
CA THR A 153 15.17 -2.74 9.94
C THR A 153 15.38 -1.30 10.38
N THR A 154 14.98 -0.98 11.61
CA THR A 154 15.23 0.34 12.21
C THR A 154 16.62 0.39 12.84
N GLU A 155 17.14 1.60 13.06
CA GLU A 155 18.45 1.79 13.73
C GLU A 155 18.47 1.18 15.14
N LYS A 156 17.35 1.24 15.85
CA LYS A 156 17.22 0.63 17.18
C LYS A 156 17.28 -0.89 17.11
N MET A 157 16.65 -1.50 16.10
CA MET A 157 16.79 -2.93 15.84
C MET A 157 18.24 -3.32 15.59
N LYS A 158 18.96 -2.58 14.75
CA LYS A 158 20.39 -2.84 14.47
C LYS A 158 21.25 -2.78 15.74
N ARG A 159 20.99 -1.80 16.63
CA ARG A 159 21.66 -1.70 17.94
C ARG A 159 21.38 -2.89 18.85
N SER A 160 20.23 -3.54 18.69
CA SER A 160 19.84 -4.77 19.41
C SER A 160 20.20 -6.05 18.66
N PHE A 161 21.12 -5.99 17.69
CA PHE A 161 21.54 -7.13 16.86
C PHE A 161 20.40 -7.78 16.05
N LEU A 162 19.36 -7.00 15.71
CA LEU A 162 18.27 -7.35 14.81
C LEU A 162 18.51 -6.70 13.45
N ASN A 163 19.51 -7.20 12.71
CA ASN A 163 19.74 -6.82 11.32
C ASN A 163 18.95 -7.73 10.37
N SER A 164 19.00 -7.42 9.06
CA SER A 164 18.31 -8.22 8.03
C SER A 164 18.64 -9.71 8.12
N HIS A 165 19.91 -10.05 8.34
CA HIS A 165 20.37 -11.43 8.46
C HIS A 165 19.85 -12.13 9.72
N ALA A 166 19.66 -11.41 10.82
CA ALA A 166 19.04 -11.94 12.02
C ALA A 166 17.57 -12.30 11.76
N ILE A 167 16.83 -11.46 11.04
CA ILE A 167 15.44 -11.74 10.62
C ILE A 167 15.40 -12.94 9.67
N GLU A 168 16.31 -13.01 8.72
CA GLU A 168 16.48 -14.16 7.82
C GLU A 168 16.66 -15.46 8.59
N LYS A 169 17.55 -15.50 9.59
CA LYS A 169 17.74 -16.71 10.44
C LYS A 169 16.49 -17.09 11.22
N MET A 170 15.77 -16.10 11.76
CA MET A 170 14.49 -16.35 12.44
C MET A 170 13.47 -16.95 11.46
N MET A 171 13.37 -16.39 10.25
CA MET A 171 12.48 -16.88 9.20
C MET A 171 12.82 -18.31 8.78
N ALA A 172 14.11 -18.62 8.58
CA ALA A 172 14.56 -19.97 8.24
C ALA A 172 14.17 -20.97 9.33
N THR A 173 14.32 -20.58 10.59
CA THR A 173 13.91 -21.40 11.75
C THR A 173 12.40 -21.65 11.74
N VAL A 174 11.59 -20.64 11.43
CA VAL A 174 10.13 -20.78 11.36
C VAL A 174 9.71 -21.66 10.19
N ILE A 175 10.29 -21.48 9.01
CA ILE A 175 9.98 -22.28 7.83
C ILE A 175 10.32 -23.75 8.06
N GLN A 176 11.45 -24.06 8.70
CA GLN A 176 11.81 -25.44 9.07
C GLN A 176 10.84 -26.09 10.06
N GLN A 177 10.09 -25.31 10.84
CA GLN A 177 9.09 -25.83 11.77
C GLN A 177 7.74 -26.14 11.09
N ILE A 178 7.52 -25.65 9.86
CA ILE A 178 6.31 -25.95 9.08
C ILE A 178 6.48 -27.33 8.46
N GLN A 179 5.99 -28.37 9.15
CA GLN A 179 6.03 -29.76 8.69
C GLN A 179 4.84 -30.13 7.79
N GLU A 180 3.71 -29.48 8.01
CA GLU A 180 2.48 -29.68 7.24
C GLU A 180 2.17 -28.40 6.44
N PRO A 181 1.58 -28.52 5.23
CA PRO A 181 1.11 -27.36 4.50
C PRO A 181 0.14 -26.52 5.34
N LEU A 182 0.33 -25.21 5.29
CA LEU A 182 -0.59 -24.25 5.86
C LEU A 182 -1.97 -24.37 5.20
N PRO A 183 -3.06 -24.14 5.96
CA PRO A 183 -4.40 -24.13 5.41
C PRO A 183 -4.50 -23.16 4.23
N GLU A 184 -4.94 -23.67 3.09
CA GLU A 184 -5.11 -22.86 1.90
C GLU A 184 -6.26 -21.87 2.08
N THR A 185 -6.06 -20.65 1.57
CA THR A 185 -6.98 -19.51 1.66
C THR A 185 -7.89 -19.41 0.45
N LEU A 186 -7.40 -19.82 -0.73
CA LEU A 186 -8.13 -19.79 -1.99
C LEU A 186 -8.74 -21.15 -2.34
N SER A 187 -9.88 -21.15 -3.04
CA SER A 187 -10.50 -22.41 -3.48
C SER A 187 -9.61 -23.14 -4.51
N PRO A 188 -9.64 -24.49 -4.56
CA PRO A 188 -8.88 -25.27 -5.56
C PRO A 188 -9.18 -24.86 -7.01
N LYS A 189 -10.41 -24.41 -7.27
CA LYS A 189 -10.81 -23.88 -8.59
C LYS A 189 -10.02 -22.63 -8.97
N LEU A 190 -9.92 -21.65 -8.06
CA LEU A 190 -9.17 -20.42 -8.28
C LEU A 190 -7.68 -20.70 -8.47
N LEU A 191 -7.14 -21.65 -7.71
CA LEU A 191 -5.74 -22.05 -7.86
C LEU A 191 -5.46 -22.61 -9.26
N THR A 192 -6.34 -23.48 -9.74
CA THR A 192 -6.20 -24.14 -11.05
C THR A 192 -6.41 -23.16 -12.21
N GLU A 193 -7.46 -22.34 -12.15
CA GLU A 193 -7.85 -21.41 -13.23
C GLU A 193 -6.83 -20.29 -13.44
N HIS A 194 -6.19 -19.82 -12.36
CA HIS A 194 -5.20 -18.74 -12.41
C HIS A 194 -3.74 -19.24 -12.29
N HIS A 195 -3.51 -20.56 -12.32
CA HIS A 195 -2.20 -21.20 -12.19
C HIS A 195 -1.39 -20.68 -10.99
N LEU A 196 -2.08 -20.57 -9.85
CA LEU A 196 -1.54 -19.99 -8.63
C LEU A 196 -0.76 -21.02 -7.82
N MET A 197 0.40 -20.59 -7.31
CA MET A 197 1.20 -21.38 -6.37
C MET A 197 0.42 -21.62 -5.06
N PRO A 198 0.52 -22.80 -4.43
CA PRO A 198 -0.05 -23.04 -3.10
C PRO A 198 0.49 -22.07 -2.06
N LEU A 199 -0.32 -21.71 -1.06
CA LEU A 199 0.04 -20.69 -0.07
C LEU A 199 1.38 -20.98 0.63
N THR A 200 1.58 -22.21 1.09
CA THR A 200 2.80 -22.61 1.81
C THR A 200 4.04 -22.42 0.95
N GLU A 201 3.98 -22.84 -0.31
CA GLU A 201 5.08 -22.67 -1.26
C GLU A 201 5.34 -21.20 -1.59
N ALA A 202 4.28 -20.38 -1.69
CA ALA A 202 4.41 -18.95 -1.95
C ALA A 202 5.08 -18.23 -0.77
N LEU A 203 4.71 -18.56 0.47
CA LEU A 203 5.34 -18.03 1.67
C LEU A 203 6.78 -18.52 1.82
N TRP A 204 7.11 -19.74 1.43
CA TRP A 204 8.51 -20.17 1.43
C TRP A 204 9.34 -19.41 0.40
N ASN A 205 8.84 -19.30 -0.84
CA ASN A 205 9.60 -18.71 -1.94
C ASN A 205 9.62 -17.17 -1.93
N ILE A 206 8.71 -16.51 -1.19
CA ILE A 206 8.87 -15.07 -0.94
C ILE A 206 10.02 -14.81 0.03
N HIS A 207 10.35 -15.72 0.95
CA HIS A 207 11.49 -15.53 1.85
C HIS A 207 12.78 -16.12 1.30
N PHE A 208 12.72 -17.33 0.76
CA PHE A 208 13.88 -18.09 0.29
C PHE A 208 13.67 -18.57 -1.14
N PRO A 209 13.62 -17.65 -2.12
CA PRO A 209 13.43 -18.02 -3.51
C PRO A 209 14.62 -18.78 -4.07
N THR A 210 14.33 -19.95 -4.65
CA THR A 210 15.34 -20.78 -5.33
C THR A 210 15.85 -20.13 -6.62
N ASN A 211 14.99 -19.41 -7.34
CA ASN A 211 15.33 -18.67 -8.54
C ASN A 211 14.36 -17.48 -8.78
N PRO A 212 14.70 -16.55 -9.68
CA PRO A 212 13.88 -15.37 -9.96
C PRO A 212 12.46 -15.68 -10.47
N ASP A 213 12.25 -16.78 -11.19
CA ASP A 213 10.94 -17.11 -11.75
C ASP A 213 9.97 -17.64 -10.69
N VAL A 214 10.47 -18.46 -9.76
CA VAL A 214 9.69 -18.94 -8.62
C VAL A 214 9.34 -17.78 -7.68
N LEU A 215 10.27 -16.83 -7.48
CA LEU A 215 9.99 -15.59 -6.75
C LEU A 215 8.84 -14.79 -7.39
N ARG A 216 8.86 -14.62 -8.72
CA ARG A 216 7.78 -13.91 -9.45
C ARG A 216 6.43 -14.60 -9.24
N ARG A 217 6.39 -15.94 -9.28
CA ARG A 217 5.15 -16.71 -9.04
C ARG A 217 4.64 -16.55 -7.61
N ALA A 218 5.53 -16.61 -6.61
CA ALA A 218 5.18 -16.36 -5.21
C ALA A 218 4.62 -14.94 -5.00
N GLN A 219 5.30 -13.93 -5.55
CA GLN A 219 4.83 -12.53 -5.52
C GLN A 219 3.47 -12.36 -6.20
N TYR A 220 3.28 -12.97 -7.38
CA TYR A 220 2.02 -12.92 -8.09
C TYR A 220 0.89 -13.55 -7.26
N ARG A 221 1.12 -14.72 -6.67
CA ARG A 221 0.17 -15.41 -5.80
C ARG A 221 -0.26 -14.57 -4.60
N LEU A 222 0.69 -13.97 -3.89
CA LEU A 222 0.41 -13.18 -2.69
C LEU A 222 -0.32 -11.87 -3.03
N LYS A 223 0.10 -11.18 -4.10
CA LYS A 223 -0.59 -9.98 -4.61
C LYS A 223 -2.00 -10.28 -5.09
N PHE A 224 -2.19 -11.40 -5.78
CA PHE A 224 -3.50 -11.84 -6.25
C PHE A 224 -4.45 -12.05 -5.06
N GLU A 225 -4.00 -12.78 -4.03
CA GLU A 225 -4.80 -13.05 -2.84
C GLU A 225 -5.19 -11.79 -2.09
N GLU A 226 -4.24 -10.88 -1.87
CA GLU A 226 -4.51 -9.61 -1.19
C GLU A 226 -5.59 -8.83 -1.94
N LEU A 227 -5.43 -8.64 -3.25
CA LEU A 227 -6.42 -7.95 -4.08
C LEU A 227 -7.75 -8.69 -4.13
N PHE A 228 -7.73 -10.03 -4.19
CA PHE A 228 -8.93 -10.85 -4.20
C PHE A 228 -9.76 -10.63 -2.93
N TYR A 229 -9.13 -10.66 -1.75
CA TYR A 229 -9.82 -10.42 -0.49
C TYR A 229 -10.31 -8.98 -0.35
N VAL A 230 -9.55 -8.00 -0.82
CA VAL A 230 -10.01 -6.60 -0.88
C VAL A 230 -11.27 -6.50 -1.73
N GLN A 231 -11.28 -7.08 -2.94
CA GLN A 231 -12.44 -7.07 -3.82
C GLN A 231 -13.63 -7.84 -3.24
N LEU A 232 -13.38 -9.01 -2.64
CA LEU A 232 -14.41 -9.81 -1.99
C LEU A 232 -15.06 -9.05 -0.83
N ASN A 233 -14.27 -8.32 -0.04
CA ASN A 233 -14.77 -7.49 1.04
C ASN A 233 -15.64 -6.34 0.51
N ILE A 234 -15.21 -5.66 -0.56
CA ILE A 234 -16.00 -4.60 -1.23
C ILE A 234 -17.34 -5.17 -1.73
N LEU A 235 -17.31 -6.32 -2.40
CA LEU A 235 -18.52 -6.98 -2.90
C LEU A 235 -19.46 -7.41 -1.77
N ARG A 236 -18.90 -7.93 -0.66
CA ARG A 236 -19.66 -8.25 0.55
C ARG A 236 -20.38 -7.00 1.09
N TYR A 237 -19.65 -5.90 1.27
CA TYR A 237 -20.24 -4.64 1.73
C TYR A 237 -21.32 -4.10 0.78
N ALA A 238 -21.07 -4.14 -0.53
CA ALA A 238 -22.03 -3.70 -1.54
C ALA A 238 -23.32 -4.53 -1.48
N LYS A 239 -23.19 -5.86 -1.40
CA LYS A 239 -24.32 -6.79 -1.31
C LYS A 239 -25.11 -6.64 -0.02
N ASP A 240 -24.42 -6.48 1.11
CA ASP A 240 -25.07 -6.30 2.41
C ASP A 240 -25.83 -4.97 2.46
N ARG A 241 -25.28 -3.89 1.89
CA ARG A 241 -25.97 -2.61 1.77
C ARG A 241 -27.23 -2.72 0.91
N GLN A 242 -27.12 -3.36 -0.26
CA GLN A 242 -28.26 -3.57 -1.16
C GLN A 242 -29.38 -4.37 -0.50
N LYS A 243 -29.06 -5.33 0.38
CA LYS A 243 -30.06 -6.10 1.13
C LYS A 243 -30.69 -5.31 2.27
N ARG A 244 -29.90 -4.48 2.97
CA ARG A 244 -30.35 -3.77 4.17
C ARG A 244 -31.23 -2.55 3.87
N TYR A 245 -30.96 -1.83 2.79
CA TYR A 245 -31.63 -0.57 2.50
C TYR A 245 -32.46 -0.66 1.22
N ARG A 246 -33.79 -0.59 1.38
CA ARG A 246 -34.70 -0.35 0.26
C ARG A 246 -34.57 1.10 -0.18
N GLY A 247 -34.47 1.32 -1.48
CA GLY A 247 -34.50 2.66 -2.07
C GLY A 247 -35.93 3.13 -2.26
N TYR A 248 -36.12 4.45 -2.28
CA TYR A 248 -37.35 5.04 -2.80
C TYR A 248 -37.37 4.91 -4.32
N ILE A 249 -38.53 4.55 -4.88
CA ILE A 249 -38.69 4.36 -6.32
C ILE A 249 -39.10 5.69 -6.93
N PHE A 250 -38.28 6.21 -7.85
CA PHE A 250 -38.62 7.39 -8.64
C PHE A 250 -39.20 6.94 -9.98
N GLU A 251 -40.53 6.91 -10.07
CA GLU A 251 -41.25 6.44 -11.26
C GLU A 251 -41.40 7.54 -12.32
N LYS A 252 -41.48 8.80 -11.87
CA LYS A 252 -41.87 9.92 -12.72
C LYS A 252 -40.67 10.75 -13.14
N VAL A 253 -40.65 11.14 -14.41
CA VAL A 253 -39.90 12.30 -14.90
C VAL A 253 -40.95 13.36 -15.19
N GLY A 254 -41.10 14.32 -14.30
CA GLY A 254 -42.22 15.23 -14.25
C GLY A 254 -41.92 16.59 -14.86
N ASP A 255 -42.81 17.53 -14.58
CA ASP A 255 -42.77 18.86 -15.18
C ASP A 255 -41.56 19.67 -14.73
N VAL A 256 -41.03 19.43 -13.53
CA VAL A 256 -39.87 20.16 -13.00
C VAL A 256 -38.63 19.82 -13.84
N PHE A 257 -38.33 18.53 -14.02
CA PHE A 257 -37.20 18.10 -14.83
C PHE A 257 -37.36 18.52 -16.30
N ASN A 258 -38.54 18.33 -16.88
CA ASN A 258 -38.77 18.62 -18.30
C ASN A 258 -38.75 20.13 -18.58
N THR A 259 -39.27 20.96 -17.68
CA THR A 259 -39.21 22.42 -17.79
C THR A 259 -37.77 22.89 -17.74
N PHE A 260 -36.96 22.39 -16.80
CA PHE A 260 -35.55 22.72 -16.75
C PHE A 260 -34.82 22.35 -18.04
N TYR A 261 -35.01 21.12 -18.51
CA TYR A 261 -34.35 20.60 -19.71
C TYR A 261 -34.70 21.38 -20.98
N THR A 262 -35.93 21.88 -21.09
CA THR A 262 -36.42 22.55 -22.32
C THR A 262 -36.27 24.06 -22.31
N LYS A 263 -36.43 24.72 -21.14
CA LYS A 263 -36.49 26.19 -21.05
C LYS A 263 -35.28 26.84 -20.39
N ASN A 264 -34.65 26.15 -19.43
CA ASN A 264 -33.59 26.73 -18.59
C ASN A 264 -32.20 26.25 -18.96
N LEU A 265 -32.09 25.11 -19.64
CA LEU A 265 -30.81 24.52 -20.00
C LEU A 265 -30.12 25.34 -21.12
N PRO A 266 -28.96 25.97 -20.87
CA PRO A 266 -28.37 26.93 -21.81
C PRO A 266 -27.62 26.26 -22.98
N PHE A 267 -27.42 24.94 -22.96
CA PHE A 267 -26.70 24.20 -23.98
C PHE A 267 -27.23 22.77 -24.10
N GLN A 268 -26.96 22.10 -25.23
CA GLN A 268 -27.34 20.70 -25.40
C GLN A 268 -26.46 19.77 -24.57
N LEU A 269 -27.09 18.82 -23.87
CA LEU A 269 -26.35 17.78 -23.14
C LEU A 269 -25.53 16.90 -24.09
N THR A 270 -24.32 16.59 -23.66
CA THR A 270 -23.48 15.61 -24.37
C THR A 270 -24.06 14.20 -24.28
N GLY A 271 -23.67 13.32 -25.21
CA GLY A 271 -24.08 11.91 -25.16
C GLY A 271 -23.69 11.22 -23.85
N ALA A 272 -22.53 11.57 -23.28
CA ALA A 272 -22.09 11.06 -21.99
C ALA A 272 -23.00 11.52 -20.84
N GLN A 273 -23.37 12.80 -20.79
CA GLN A 273 -24.28 13.34 -19.78
C GLN A 273 -25.67 12.68 -19.87
N LYS A 274 -26.22 12.52 -21.09
CA LYS A 274 -27.50 11.83 -21.31
C LYS A 274 -27.45 10.37 -20.85
N ARG A 275 -26.37 9.65 -21.16
CA ARG A 275 -26.17 8.26 -20.72
C ARG A 275 -26.15 8.16 -19.19
N VAL A 276 -25.39 9.03 -18.53
CA VAL A 276 -25.30 9.05 -17.06
C VAL A 276 -26.65 9.36 -16.41
N LEU A 277 -27.40 10.34 -16.94
CA LEU A 277 -28.75 10.64 -16.42
C LEU A 277 -29.71 9.47 -16.58
N LYS A 278 -29.62 8.72 -17.69
CA LYS A 278 -30.39 7.50 -17.89
C LYS A 278 -30.00 6.41 -16.89
N GLU A 279 -28.71 6.25 -16.61
CA GLU A 279 -28.22 5.31 -15.59
C GLU A 279 -28.72 5.69 -14.19
N ILE A 280 -28.63 6.97 -13.82
CA ILE A 280 -29.15 7.48 -12.54
C ILE A 280 -30.65 7.20 -12.43
N ARG A 281 -31.43 7.53 -13.47
CA ARG A 281 -32.87 7.24 -13.53
C ARG A 281 -33.18 5.77 -13.32
N ASN A 282 -32.42 4.88 -13.98
CA ASN A 282 -32.62 3.44 -13.82
C ASN A 282 -32.29 2.98 -12.39
N ASP A 283 -31.23 3.52 -11.77
CA ASP A 283 -30.85 3.17 -10.40
C ASP A 283 -31.94 3.59 -9.40
N VAL A 284 -32.42 4.83 -9.46
CA VAL A 284 -33.49 5.32 -8.57
C VAL A 284 -34.85 4.69 -8.87
N GLY A 285 -35.08 4.20 -10.09
CA GLY A 285 -36.27 3.44 -10.46
C GLY A 285 -36.23 1.97 -10.04
N SER A 286 -35.07 1.45 -9.61
CA SER A 286 -34.90 0.01 -9.32
C SER A 286 -35.47 -0.45 -7.98
N GLY A 287 -35.85 0.48 -7.09
CA GLY A 287 -36.23 0.20 -5.70
C GLY A 287 -35.06 -0.18 -4.78
N ARG A 288 -33.82 -0.13 -5.27
CA ARG A 288 -32.60 -0.25 -4.47
C ARG A 288 -32.04 1.13 -4.19
N GLN A 289 -31.39 1.31 -3.04
CA GLN A 289 -30.72 2.57 -2.74
C GLN A 289 -29.61 2.83 -3.77
N MET A 290 -29.70 3.96 -4.48
CA MET A 290 -28.65 4.40 -5.39
C MET A 290 -27.40 4.82 -4.59
N ASN A 291 -26.25 4.24 -4.92
CA ASN A 291 -24.94 4.67 -4.42
C ASN A 291 -23.95 4.68 -5.57
N ARG A 292 -23.80 5.86 -6.19
CA ARG A 292 -23.06 6.03 -7.44
C ARG A 292 -22.00 7.11 -7.27
N LEU A 293 -20.81 6.84 -7.81
CA LEU A 293 -19.76 7.83 -7.96
C LEU A 293 -19.82 8.41 -9.38
N LEU A 294 -20.19 9.68 -9.50
CA LEU A 294 -20.14 10.41 -10.76
C LEU A 294 -18.72 10.93 -11.01
N GLN A 295 -17.97 10.27 -11.90
CA GLN A 295 -16.61 10.67 -12.27
C GLN A 295 -16.59 11.40 -13.62
N GLY A 296 -15.71 12.39 -13.74
CA GLY A 296 -15.45 13.12 -14.97
C GLY A 296 -14.47 14.27 -14.73
N ASP A 297 -13.84 14.75 -15.80
CA ASP A 297 -12.83 15.81 -15.75
C ASP A 297 -13.41 17.16 -15.27
N VAL A 298 -12.53 18.08 -14.89
CA VAL A 298 -12.94 19.46 -14.55
C VAL A 298 -13.63 20.08 -15.76
N GLY A 299 -14.81 20.68 -15.56
CA GLY A 299 -15.62 21.26 -16.65
C GLY A 299 -16.53 20.28 -17.40
N SER A 300 -16.53 18.97 -17.08
CA SER A 300 -17.38 17.97 -17.77
C SER A 300 -18.90 18.08 -17.49
N GLY A 301 -19.33 19.08 -16.72
CA GLY A 301 -20.74 19.30 -16.37
C GLY A 301 -21.28 18.40 -15.26
N LYS A 302 -20.44 17.93 -14.32
CA LYS A 302 -20.87 17.09 -13.18
C LYS A 302 -21.96 17.76 -12.34
N THR A 303 -21.83 19.05 -12.07
CA THR A 303 -22.80 19.83 -11.29
C THR A 303 -24.16 19.86 -11.96
N LEU A 304 -24.21 19.94 -13.29
CA LEU A 304 -25.45 19.92 -14.05
C LEU A 304 -26.15 18.55 -13.96
N VAL A 305 -25.38 17.46 -14.11
CA VAL A 305 -25.92 16.10 -13.94
C VAL A 305 -26.46 15.91 -12.52
N ALA A 306 -25.75 16.41 -11.51
CA ALA A 306 -26.22 16.39 -10.12
C ALA A 306 -27.52 17.19 -9.96
N LEU A 307 -27.60 18.42 -10.49
CA LEU A 307 -28.81 19.24 -10.47
C LEU A 307 -30.00 18.52 -11.07
N MET A 308 -29.86 18.00 -12.29
CA MET A 308 -30.92 17.28 -12.97
C MET A 308 -31.36 16.01 -12.20
N SER A 309 -30.44 15.37 -11.48
CA SER A 309 -30.78 14.25 -10.59
C SER A 309 -31.57 14.71 -9.35
N MET A 310 -31.28 15.90 -8.83
CA MET A 310 -32.06 16.50 -7.75
C MET A 310 -33.47 16.88 -8.21
N LEU A 311 -33.61 17.42 -9.43
CA LEU A 311 -34.92 17.72 -10.02
C LEU A 311 -35.79 16.47 -10.21
N LEU A 312 -35.17 15.33 -10.56
CA LEU A 312 -35.86 14.04 -10.61
C LEU A 312 -36.42 13.63 -9.24
N ALA A 313 -35.72 13.93 -8.15
CA ALA A 313 -36.23 13.68 -6.81
C ALA A 313 -37.45 14.57 -6.49
N LEU A 314 -37.40 15.85 -6.89
CA LEU A 314 -38.51 16.80 -6.71
C LEU A 314 -39.78 16.34 -7.44
N ASP A 315 -39.65 15.86 -8.68
CA ASP A 315 -40.77 15.30 -9.46
C ASP A 315 -41.47 14.10 -8.79
N ASN A 316 -40.76 13.42 -7.89
CA ASN A 316 -41.26 12.27 -7.13
C ASN A 316 -41.65 12.64 -5.69
N GLY A 317 -41.75 13.94 -5.37
CA GLY A 317 -42.21 14.42 -4.06
C GLY A 317 -41.15 14.36 -2.95
N TYR A 318 -39.88 14.16 -3.30
CA TYR A 318 -38.78 14.12 -2.35
C TYR A 318 -37.98 15.42 -2.36
N GLN A 319 -37.41 15.78 -1.22
CA GLN A 319 -36.39 16.82 -1.13
C GLN A 319 -35.02 16.24 -1.52
N ALA A 320 -34.19 17.03 -2.20
CA ALA A 320 -32.82 16.68 -2.55
C ALA A 320 -31.81 17.50 -1.75
N CYS A 321 -30.56 17.05 -1.56
CA CYS A 321 -29.51 17.78 -0.83
C CYS A 321 -28.17 17.65 -1.56
N MET A 322 -27.43 18.76 -1.70
CA MET A 322 -26.09 18.78 -2.28
C MET A 322 -25.05 19.27 -1.27
N MET A 323 -24.32 18.32 -0.68
CA MET A 323 -23.24 18.62 0.27
C MET A 323 -21.93 19.00 -0.44
N ALA A 324 -21.24 20.01 0.08
CA ALA A 324 -19.91 20.44 -0.37
C ALA A 324 -18.90 20.43 0.80
N PRO A 325 -17.60 20.19 0.54
CA PRO A 325 -16.61 20.04 1.60
C PRO A 325 -16.18 21.36 2.26
N THR A 326 -16.46 22.50 1.63
CA THR A 326 -16.13 23.84 2.16
C THR A 326 -17.26 24.83 1.91
N GLU A 327 -17.37 25.84 2.77
CA GLU A 327 -18.39 26.89 2.61
C GLU A 327 -18.22 27.66 1.29
N ILE A 328 -16.99 27.88 0.84
CA ILE A 328 -16.72 28.57 -0.43
C ILE A 328 -17.29 27.79 -1.62
N LEU A 329 -17.07 26.47 -1.66
CA LEU A 329 -17.61 25.62 -2.72
C LEU A 329 -19.15 25.51 -2.62
N ALA A 330 -19.69 25.46 -1.40
CA ALA A 330 -21.13 25.46 -1.18
C ALA A 330 -21.79 26.74 -1.74
N ASN A 331 -21.22 27.91 -1.46
CA ASN A 331 -21.67 29.20 -2.00
C ASN A 331 -21.57 29.22 -3.54
N GLN A 332 -20.46 28.75 -4.12
CA GLN A 332 -20.30 28.68 -5.57
C GLN A 332 -21.37 27.81 -6.23
N HIS A 333 -21.64 26.63 -5.67
CA HIS A 333 -22.70 25.76 -6.17
C HIS A 333 -24.09 26.36 -6.00
N TYR A 334 -24.36 27.01 -4.87
CA TYR A 334 -25.63 27.67 -4.59
C TYR A 334 -25.93 28.76 -5.61
N GLU A 335 -25.00 29.69 -5.85
CA GLU A 335 -25.21 30.77 -6.85
C GLU A 335 -25.40 30.20 -8.26
N THR A 336 -24.55 29.24 -8.66
CA THR A 336 -24.66 28.59 -9.98
C THR A 336 -26.04 27.94 -10.19
N ILE A 337 -26.56 27.24 -9.18
CA ILE A 337 -27.83 26.53 -9.30
C ILE A 337 -29.02 27.47 -9.16
N LYS A 338 -28.91 28.53 -8.36
CA LYS A 338 -29.92 29.58 -8.29
C LYS A 338 -30.06 30.31 -9.64
N GLU A 339 -28.95 30.59 -10.31
CA GLU A 339 -28.95 31.15 -11.67
C GLU A 339 -29.58 30.18 -12.68
N LEU A 340 -29.18 28.90 -12.67
CA LEU A 340 -29.73 27.89 -13.59
C LEU A 340 -31.24 27.65 -13.39
N LEU A 341 -31.73 27.73 -12.16
CA LEU A 341 -33.15 27.54 -11.82
C LEU A 341 -33.96 28.85 -11.86
N PHE A 342 -33.38 29.95 -12.36
CA PHE A 342 -34.08 31.22 -12.44
C PHE A 342 -35.39 31.11 -13.25
N GLY A 343 -36.49 31.62 -12.69
CA GLY A 343 -37.82 31.55 -13.31
C GLY A 343 -38.57 30.23 -13.10
N MET A 344 -38.00 29.27 -12.37
CA MET A 344 -38.71 28.07 -11.91
C MET A 344 -39.23 28.25 -10.48
N ASP A 345 -40.37 27.64 -10.16
CA ASP A 345 -40.95 27.65 -8.81
C ASP A 345 -40.28 26.59 -7.92
N ILE A 346 -38.97 26.73 -7.73
CA ILE A 346 -38.15 25.83 -6.91
C ILE A 346 -37.43 26.66 -5.86
N ARG A 347 -37.61 26.28 -4.60
CA ARG A 347 -36.89 26.91 -3.50
C ARG A 347 -35.54 26.26 -3.29
N VAL A 348 -34.48 27.06 -3.36
CA VAL A 348 -33.09 26.66 -3.07
C VAL A 348 -32.61 27.46 -1.87
N GLU A 349 -32.11 26.78 -0.84
CA GLU A 349 -31.60 27.40 0.40
C GLU A 349 -30.19 26.89 0.67
N LEU A 350 -29.32 27.75 1.19
CA LEU A 350 -27.95 27.42 1.59
C LEU A 350 -27.85 27.34 3.12
N LEU A 351 -27.28 26.24 3.64
CA LEU A 351 -26.98 26.08 5.05
C LEU A 351 -25.47 25.88 5.28
N THR A 352 -24.82 26.86 5.91
CA THR A 352 -23.38 26.83 6.27
C THR A 352 -23.19 27.13 7.75
N GLY A 353 -22.00 26.83 8.31
CA GLY A 353 -21.69 27.10 9.73
C GLY A 353 -21.60 28.59 10.08
N SER A 354 -21.49 29.43 9.05
CA SER A 354 -21.56 30.90 9.14
C SER A 354 -22.99 31.44 9.32
N ILE A 355 -24.03 30.69 8.96
CA ILE A 355 -25.44 31.09 9.15
C ILE A 355 -25.86 30.74 10.58
N LYS A 356 -26.21 31.76 11.39
CA LYS A 356 -26.55 31.58 12.80
C LYS A 356 -27.89 32.19 13.18
N GLY A 357 -28.49 31.67 14.25
CA GLY A 357 -29.59 32.31 14.95
C GLY A 357 -30.94 32.14 14.25
N LYS A 358 -31.61 33.24 13.88
CA LYS A 358 -32.99 33.20 13.35
C LYS A 358 -33.05 32.61 11.93
N GLY A 359 -32.07 32.91 11.07
CA GLY A 359 -32.03 32.41 9.69
C GLY A 359 -31.88 30.88 9.61
N GLU A 360 -30.99 30.31 10.43
CA GLU A 360 -30.81 28.87 10.57
C GLU A 360 -32.11 28.18 11.01
N LYS A 361 -32.78 28.72 12.04
CA LYS A 361 -34.05 28.16 12.52
C LYS A 361 -35.15 28.19 11.45
N THR A 362 -35.25 29.26 10.68
CA THR A 362 -36.22 29.37 9.58
C THR A 362 -35.96 28.33 8.49
N ILE A 363 -34.71 28.15 8.08
CA ILE A 363 -34.34 27.13 7.09
C ILE A 363 -34.65 25.73 7.63
N LEU A 364 -34.19 25.40 8.84
CA LEU A 364 -34.43 24.09 9.46
C LEU A 364 -35.92 23.78 9.63
N THR A 365 -36.73 24.77 9.99
CA THR A 365 -38.19 24.60 10.12
C THR A 365 -38.80 24.30 8.75
N GLY A 366 -38.42 25.04 7.71
CA GLY A 366 -38.91 24.80 6.35
C GLY A 366 -38.49 23.46 5.75
N LEU A 367 -37.34 22.93 6.18
CA LEU A 367 -36.89 21.59 5.81
C LEU A 367 -37.73 20.48 6.44
N LEU A 368 -38.19 20.67 7.68
CA LEU A 368 -38.99 19.69 8.41
C LEU A 368 -40.43 19.60 7.91
N THR A 369 -41.04 20.74 7.60
CA THR A 369 -42.45 20.81 7.20
C THR A 369 -42.66 20.58 5.72
N GLY A 370 -41.60 20.65 4.90
CA GLY A 370 -41.70 20.64 3.43
C GLY A 370 -42.38 21.89 2.85
N VAL A 371 -42.87 22.78 3.71
CA VAL A 371 -43.60 24.02 3.43
C VAL A 371 -43.33 24.99 4.57
N CYS A 372 -42.62 26.09 4.32
CA CYS A 372 -42.53 27.18 5.29
C CYS A 372 -43.25 28.40 4.73
N GLU A 373 -44.34 28.80 5.39
CA GLU A 373 -45.15 30.02 5.24
C GLU A 373 -44.88 30.83 3.97
N ASP A 374 -45.24 30.24 2.83
CA ASP A 374 -45.90 30.87 1.69
C ASP A 374 -46.25 29.73 0.72
N ILE A 375 -47.55 29.61 0.48
CA ILE A 375 -48.31 28.62 -0.30
C ILE A 375 -47.49 27.89 -1.40
N ASN A 376 -47.52 26.54 -1.36
CA ASN A 376 -47.14 25.57 -2.41
C ASN A 376 -45.75 25.74 -3.06
N ARG A 377 -44.66 25.22 -2.44
CA ARG A 377 -43.36 25.13 -3.13
C ARG A 377 -42.61 23.82 -2.89
N HIS A 378 -42.11 23.20 -3.96
CA HIS A 378 -41.19 22.06 -3.90
C HIS A 378 -39.77 22.54 -3.51
N THR A 379 -39.14 21.87 -2.54
CA THR A 379 -37.86 22.32 -1.92
C THR A 379 -36.66 21.51 -2.38
N CYS A 380 -35.63 22.19 -2.91
CA CYS A 380 -34.30 21.62 -3.18
C CYS A 380 -33.32 22.11 -2.09
N ARG A 381 -32.68 21.20 -1.35
CA ARG A 381 -31.73 21.49 -0.26
C ARG A 381 -30.29 21.64 -0.79
N TYR A 382 -29.49 22.45 -0.10
CA TYR A 382 -28.02 22.40 -0.08
C TYR A 382 -27.53 22.04 1.32
#